data_AF-A0A8T3W3A6-F1
#
_entry.id   AF-A0A8T3W3A6-F1
#
_cell.length_a   1.000
_cell.length_b   1.000
_cell.length_c   1.000
_cell.angle_alpha   90.00
_cell.angle_beta   90.00
_cell.angle_gamma   90.00
#
_symmetry.space_group_name_H-M   'P 1'
#
loop_
_entity.id
_entity.type
_entity.pdbx_description
1 polymer ?
#
loop_
_entity_poly.entity_id
_entity_poly.type
_entity_poly.pdbx_seq_one_letter_code
_entity_poly.pdbx_strand_id
1 'polypeptide(L)'
;MSTTGAFGFRVDERDKVSFYGHDSYPLGLGLDLLRITSRFDITELKKIVRGIDLIPEDDYTHNLLNWGDSFLNTLSMEGRKMADGNKHLLKPNIEWAYIINLDNEVFESYSGLNIIRGRNFAGRYSKQSLLETPHIPGVRLLDNLPLIVISGMDDKDMEGYMENIDKLMDRLMNKAKKEHPELRHYGHIESRWKRLNARREREVKRKAA
;
A
#
# COMPACT_ATOMS: atom_id res chain seq x y z
N MET A 1 -8.89 -4.34 15.23
CA MET A 1 -9.09 -3.11 14.43
C MET A 1 -8.19 -3.20 13.22
N SER A 2 -8.75 -3.03 12.03
CA SER A 2 -8.07 -3.35 10.76
C SER A 2 -7.45 -2.13 10.10
N THR A 3 -6.22 -2.27 9.63
CA THR A 3 -5.48 -1.25 8.89
C THR A 3 -6.02 -1.25 7.47
N THR A 4 -6.37 -0.07 6.99
CA THR A 4 -6.95 0.12 5.67
C THR A 4 -5.87 0.49 4.69
N GLY A 5 -5.88 -0.12 3.52
CA GLY A 5 -4.90 0.13 2.49
C GLY A 5 -5.44 -0.11 1.11
N ALA A 6 -4.53 -0.03 0.16
CA ALA A 6 -4.83 -0.30 -1.23
C ALA A 6 -3.68 -1.09 -1.85
N PHE A 7 -4.00 -1.88 -2.86
CA PHE A 7 -3.00 -2.50 -3.71
C PHE A 7 -3.40 -2.36 -5.16
N GLY A 8 -2.44 -2.48 -6.06
CA GLY A 8 -2.76 -2.40 -7.47
C GLY A 8 -1.58 -2.59 -8.39
N PHE A 9 -1.84 -2.33 -9.65
CA PHE A 9 -0.89 -2.41 -10.73
C PHE A 9 -0.89 -1.12 -11.51
N ARG A 10 0.25 -0.78 -12.09
CA ARG A 10 0.33 0.21 -13.16
C ARG A 10 0.74 -0.48 -14.44
N VAL A 11 -0.02 -0.26 -15.51
CA VAL A 11 0.34 -0.73 -16.85
C VAL A 11 -0.22 0.23 -17.91
N ASP A 12 0.57 0.50 -18.93
CA ASP A 12 0.23 1.39 -20.04
C ASP A 12 -0.24 2.77 -19.52
N GLU A 13 0.51 3.29 -18.55
CA GLU A 13 0.27 4.55 -17.83
C GLU A 13 -1.01 4.62 -16.98
N ARG A 14 -1.73 3.51 -16.81
CA ARG A 14 -2.97 3.43 -16.04
C ARG A 14 -2.77 2.70 -14.73
N ASP A 15 -3.28 3.28 -13.64
CA ASP A 15 -3.24 2.68 -12.32
C ASP A 15 -4.56 1.94 -12.05
N LYS A 16 -4.48 0.63 -11.81
CA LYS A 16 -5.61 -0.26 -11.50
C LYS A 16 -5.48 -0.70 -10.04
N VAL A 17 -6.37 -0.21 -9.17
CA VAL A 17 -6.24 -0.40 -7.71
C VAL A 17 -7.47 -1.03 -7.09
N SER A 18 -7.27 -1.74 -5.99
CA SER A 18 -8.34 -2.27 -5.15
C SER A 18 -8.13 -1.81 -3.71
N PHE A 19 -9.22 -1.76 -2.95
CA PHE A 19 -9.21 -1.45 -1.54
C PHE A 19 -9.00 -2.71 -0.71
N TYR A 20 -8.21 -2.60 0.35
CA TYR A 20 -7.99 -3.69 1.28
C TYR A 20 -8.30 -3.21 2.70
N GLY A 21 -9.35 -3.78 3.29
CA GLY A 21 -9.88 -3.33 4.58
C GLY A 21 -9.16 -3.94 5.79
N HIS A 22 -8.18 -4.83 5.57
CA HIS A 22 -7.53 -5.66 6.59
C HIS A 22 -6.01 -5.57 6.51
N ASP A 23 -5.32 -5.83 7.62
CA ASP A 23 -3.84 -5.96 7.76
C ASP A 23 -2.94 -5.35 6.66
N SER A 24 -3.17 -4.08 6.32
CA SER A 24 -2.51 -3.42 5.19
C SER A 24 -1.09 -2.94 5.50
N TYR A 25 -0.50 -3.40 6.60
CA TYR A 25 0.86 -3.03 6.99
C TYR A 25 1.91 -3.62 6.03
N PRO A 26 3.15 -3.10 6.04
CA PRO A 26 4.26 -3.64 5.23
C PRO A 26 4.44 -5.15 5.38
N LEU A 27 4.33 -5.66 6.61
CA LEU A 27 4.55 -7.08 6.90
C LEU A 27 3.29 -7.95 6.78
N GLY A 28 2.14 -7.33 6.46
CA GLY A 28 0.92 -8.01 6.04
C GLY A 28 0.81 -7.93 4.51
N LEU A 29 -0.11 -7.09 4.03
CA LEU A 29 -0.38 -6.91 2.60
C LEU A 29 0.89 -6.65 1.75
N GLY A 30 1.83 -5.82 2.22
CA GLY A 30 3.05 -5.51 1.45
C GLY A 30 3.91 -6.75 1.17
N LEU A 31 4.13 -7.57 2.19
CA LEU A 31 4.89 -8.81 2.11
C LEU A 31 4.19 -9.85 1.23
N ASP A 32 2.87 -9.98 1.36
CA ASP A 32 2.09 -10.87 0.50
C ASP A 32 2.22 -10.49 -0.97
N LEU A 33 2.19 -9.19 -1.28
CA LEU A 33 2.39 -8.71 -2.64
C LEU A 33 3.79 -9.02 -3.17
N LEU A 34 4.85 -8.86 -2.37
CA LEU A 34 6.20 -9.24 -2.80
C LEU A 34 6.29 -10.73 -3.12
N ARG A 35 5.80 -11.58 -2.21
CA ARG A 35 5.79 -13.04 -2.37
C ARG A 35 5.03 -13.51 -3.59
N ILE A 36 3.97 -12.80 -3.94
CA ILE A 36 3.18 -13.15 -5.11
C ILE A 36 3.88 -12.63 -6.36
N THR A 37 4.36 -11.39 -6.34
CA THR A 37 5.08 -10.79 -7.48
C THR A 37 6.33 -11.59 -7.87
N SER A 38 7.06 -12.15 -6.91
CA SER A 38 8.24 -12.98 -7.17
C SER A 38 7.94 -14.29 -7.93
N ARG A 39 6.67 -14.70 -8.01
CA ARG A 39 6.25 -15.95 -8.66
C ARG A 39 5.86 -15.79 -10.12
N PHE A 40 5.71 -14.56 -10.61
CA PHE A 40 5.24 -14.30 -11.97
C PHE A 40 6.37 -13.79 -12.86
N ASP A 41 6.36 -14.23 -14.11
CA ASP A 41 7.11 -13.55 -15.16
C ASP A 41 6.47 -12.18 -15.44
N ILE A 42 7.30 -11.16 -15.66
CA ILE A 42 6.83 -9.77 -15.87
C ILE A 42 5.96 -9.66 -17.13
N THR A 43 6.30 -10.40 -18.19
CA THR A 43 5.55 -10.39 -19.46
C THR A 43 4.17 -11.03 -19.26
N GLU A 44 4.11 -12.15 -18.53
CA GLU A 44 2.87 -12.79 -18.15
C GLU A 44 2.01 -11.88 -17.27
N LEU A 45 2.61 -11.26 -16.25
CA LEU A 45 1.92 -10.34 -15.35
C LEU A 45 1.35 -9.12 -16.10
N LYS A 46 2.10 -8.55 -17.06
CA LYS A 46 1.61 -7.48 -17.96
C LYS A 46 0.39 -7.92 -18.75
N LYS A 47 0.40 -9.13 -19.34
CA LYS A 47 -0.74 -9.68 -20.08
C LYS A 47 -1.96 -9.83 -19.18
N ILE A 48 -1.76 -10.38 -17.99
CA ILE A 48 -2.80 -10.57 -16.98
C ILE A 48 -3.43 -9.23 -16.58
N VAL A 49 -2.61 -8.25 -16.20
CA VAL A 49 -3.07 -6.95 -15.69
C VAL A 49 -3.78 -6.14 -16.78
N ARG A 50 -3.37 -6.25 -18.03
CA ARG A 50 -4.06 -5.59 -19.15
C ARG A 50 -5.52 -6.03 -19.27
N GLY A 51 -5.81 -7.31 -19.01
CA GLY A 51 -7.16 -7.86 -19.02
C GLY A 51 -8.06 -7.46 -17.84
N ILE A 52 -7.56 -6.64 -16.90
CA ILE A 52 -8.37 -6.10 -15.79
C ILE A 52 -9.19 -4.90 -16.28
N ASP A 53 -10.50 -4.96 -16.12
CA ASP A 53 -11.41 -3.85 -16.41
C ASP A 53 -11.37 -2.80 -15.29
N LEU A 54 -11.47 -1.52 -15.68
CA LEU A 54 -11.67 -0.44 -14.71
C LEU A 54 -13.16 -0.23 -14.49
N ILE A 55 -13.58 -0.24 -13.22
CA ILE A 55 -14.96 0.11 -12.86
C ILE A 55 -15.15 1.63 -12.79
N PRO A 56 -16.33 2.14 -13.19
CA PRO A 56 -16.72 3.53 -12.94
C PRO A 56 -16.73 3.84 -11.44
N GLU A 57 -16.55 5.13 -11.12
CA GLU A 57 -16.49 5.62 -9.73
C GLU A 57 -17.80 5.40 -8.96
N ASP A 58 -18.89 5.52 -9.68
CA ASP A 58 -20.27 5.35 -9.26
C ASP A 58 -20.54 3.92 -8.77
N ASP A 59 -19.75 2.94 -9.24
CA ASP A 59 -19.86 1.51 -8.91
C ASP A 59 -18.93 1.06 -7.76
N TYR A 60 -18.20 1.99 -7.14
CA TYR A 60 -17.20 1.69 -6.11
C TYR A 60 -17.81 1.13 -4.82
N THR A 61 -19.05 1.48 -4.48
CA THR A 61 -19.69 1.17 -3.18
C THR A 61 -20.17 -0.27 -3.02
N HIS A 62 -20.48 -0.97 -4.12
CA HIS A 62 -21.01 -2.33 -4.07
C HIS A 62 -19.97 -3.41 -4.38
N ASN A 63 -18.89 -3.06 -5.09
CA ASN A 63 -17.91 -4.05 -5.54
C ASN A 63 -16.60 -4.05 -4.73
N LEU A 64 -16.15 -2.93 -4.16
CA LEU A 64 -14.81 -2.84 -3.56
C LEU A 64 -14.74 -3.21 -2.06
N LEU A 65 -15.88 -3.33 -1.37
CA LEU A 65 -15.95 -3.61 0.07
C LEU A 65 -16.08 -5.10 0.41
N ASN A 66 -16.43 -5.95 -0.56
CA ASN A 66 -16.61 -7.40 -0.36
C ASN A 66 -15.40 -8.25 -0.78
N TRP A 67 -14.32 -7.63 -1.27
CA TRP A 67 -13.12 -8.33 -1.76
C TRP A 67 -12.16 -8.61 -0.59
N GLY A 68 -12.63 -9.41 0.37
CA GLY A 68 -11.76 -10.17 1.27
C GLY A 68 -11.04 -11.32 0.55
N ASP A 69 -11.27 -11.46 -0.75
CA ASP A 69 -10.64 -12.43 -1.62
C ASP A 69 -9.19 -12.04 -1.91
N SER A 70 -8.28 -12.94 -1.54
CA SER A 70 -6.83 -12.87 -1.70
C SER A 70 -6.39 -12.18 -3.01
N PHE A 71 -5.31 -11.41 -2.98
CA PHE A 71 -4.64 -10.89 -4.18
C PHE A 71 -4.45 -11.96 -5.28
N LEU A 72 -4.27 -13.24 -4.88
CA LEU A 72 -4.22 -14.36 -5.81
C LEU A 72 -5.51 -14.55 -6.62
N ASN A 73 -6.68 -14.26 -6.06
CA ASN A 73 -7.97 -14.29 -6.77
C ASN A 73 -8.04 -13.15 -7.80
N THR A 74 -7.46 -11.99 -7.48
CA THR A 74 -7.28 -10.92 -8.47
C THR A 74 -6.35 -11.36 -9.60
N LEU A 75 -5.45 -12.32 -9.35
CA LEU A 75 -4.52 -12.87 -10.34
C LEU A 75 -5.03 -14.11 -11.11
N SER A 76 -6.12 -14.77 -10.70
CA SER A 76 -6.49 -16.10 -11.21
C SER A 76 -7.78 -16.23 -12.04
N MET A 77 -8.63 -15.20 -12.21
CA MET A 77 -9.95 -15.39 -12.86
C MET A 77 -10.32 -14.42 -14.00
N GLU A 78 -11.23 -14.81 -14.89
CA GLU A 78 -11.87 -13.94 -15.88
C GLU A 78 -12.82 -12.94 -15.19
N GLY A 79 -12.93 -11.70 -15.69
CA GLY A 79 -13.85 -10.67 -15.15
C GLY A 79 -13.28 -9.78 -14.02
N ARG A 80 -11.97 -9.49 -14.04
CA ARG A 80 -11.32 -8.68 -13.00
C ARG A 80 -11.70 -7.22 -13.12
N LYS A 81 -12.23 -6.65 -12.05
CA LYS A 81 -12.62 -5.24 -11.98
C LYS A 81 -11.79 -4.54 -10.91
N MET A 82 -11.15 -3.42 -11.25
CA MET A 82 -10.41 -2.57 -10.31
C MET A 82 -10.80 -1.10 -10.48
N ALA A 83 -10.56 -0.29 -9.48
CA ALA A 83 -10.78 1.15 -9.54
C ALA A 83 -9.62 1.87 -10.23
N ASP A 84 -9.88 3.07 -10.75
CA ASP A 84 -8.82 3.98 -11.20
C ASP A 84 -8.03 4.52 -10.00
N GLY A 85 -6.72 4.27 -9.98
CA GLY A 85 -5.81 4.66 -8.91
C GLY A 85 -5.72 6.16 -8.65
N ASN A 86 -5.85 7.00 -9.69
CA ASN A 86 -5.78 8.46 -9.53
C ASN A 86 -6.94 9.04 -8.74
N LYS A 87 -8.07 8.32 -8.66
CA LYS A 87 -9.22 8.72 -7.86
C LYS A 87 -9.24 8.01 -6.52
N HIS A 88 -8.85 6.74 -6.51
CA HIS A 88 -9.06 5.89 -5.35
C HIS A 88 -7.96 6.01 -4.29
N LEU A 89 -6.70 6.24 -4.68
CA LEU A 89 -5.59 6.41 -3.73
C LEU A 89 -5.61 7.76 -2.99
N LEU A 90 -6.59 8.61 -3.31
CA LEU A 90 -6.81 9.89 -2.65
C LEU A 90 -7.81 9.81 -1.49
N LYS A 91 -8.40 8.64 -1.23
CA LYS A 91 -9.36 8.48 -0.14
C LYS A 91 -8.69 8.70 1.23
N PRO A 92 -9.34 9.42 2.16
CA PRO A 92 -8.75 9.83 3.46
C PRO A 92 -8.29 8.69 4.36
N ASN A 93 -8.80 7.49 4.14
CA ASN A 93 -8.61 6.37 5.05
C ASN A 93 -7.56 5.38 4.55
N ILE A 94 -6.84 5.65 3.47
CA ILE A 94 -5.76 4.75 3.04
C ILE A 94 -4.54 5.04 3.91
N GLU A 95 -4.14 4.07 4.74
CA GLU A 95 -2.96 4.17 5.61
C GLU A 95 -1.70 3.65 4.87
N TRP A 96 -1.87 2.70 3.96
CA TRP A 96 -0.80 2.11 3.15
C TRP A 96 -1.27 1.82 1.74
N ALA A 97 -0.40 1.98 0.74
CA ALA A 97 -0.70 1.51 -0.60
C ALA A 97 0.52 0.87 -1.26
N TYR A 98 0.29 -0.16 -2.07
CA TYR A 98 1.34 -0.90 -2.75
C TYR A 98 1.01 -1.04 -4.23
N ILE A 99 1.91 -0.58 -5.10
CA ILE A 99 1.69 -0.61 -6.55
C ILE A 99 2.80 -1.40 -7.23
N ILE A 100 2.43 -2.43 -7.97
CA ILE A 100 3.34 -3.11 -8.88
C ILE A 100 3.31 -2.32 -10.20
N ASN A 101 4.32 -1.48 -10.39
CA ASN A 101 4.45 -0.64 -11.56
C ASN A 101 5.16 -1.41 -12.67
N LEU A 102 4.38 -1.92 -13.64
CA LEU A 102 4.87 -2.72 -14.74
C LEU A 102 5.44 -1.87 -15.89
N ASP A 103 5.14 -0.57 -15.93
CA ASP A 103 5.74 0.34 -16.90
C ASP A 103 7.23 0.53 -16.63
N ASN A 104 7.57 0.70 -15.34
CA ASN A 104 8.94 0.93 -14.87
C ASN A 104 9.57 -0.32 -14.22
N GLU A 105 8.83 -1.42 -14.13
CA GLU A 105 9.24 -2.68 -13.52
C GLU A 105 9.77 -2.50 -12.09
N VAL A 106 9.00 -1.78 -11.28
CA VAL A 106 9.26 -1.57 -9.85
C VAL A 106 8.04 -1.86 -8.99
N PHE A 107 8.26 -2.35 -7.79
CA PHE A 107 7.28 -2.36 -6.70
C PHE A 107 7.38 -1.04 -5.94
N GLU A 108 6.27 -0.38 -5.66
CA GLU A 108 6.21 0.92 -5.02
C GLU A 108 5.45 0.82 -3.69
N SER A 109 6.09 1.27 -2.60
CA SER A 109 5.46 1.37 -1.28
C SER A 109 5.06 2.80 -0.98
N TYR A 110 3.79 2.98 -0.66
CA TYR A 110 3.22 4.27 -0.28
C TYR A 110 2.70 4.23 1.15
N SER A 111 2.81 5.36 1.84
CA SER A 111 2.18 5.59 3.12
C SER A 111 1.14 6.70 3.01
N GLY A 112 -0.02 6.45 3.60
CA GLY A 112 -1.01 7.46 3.89
C GLY A 112 -0.58 8.35 5.04
N LEU A 113 -1.52 9.16 5.54
CA LEU A 113 -1.27 10.05 6.68
C LEU A 113 -0.15 11.07 6.39
N ASN A 114 -0.28 11.79 5.29
CA ASN A 114 0.57 12.93 4.95
C ASN A 114 0.28 14.14 5.87
N ILE A 115 0.47 13.97 7.17
CA ILE A 115 0.12 14.97 8.19
C ILE A 115 1.09 16.18 8.14
N ILE A 116 2.25 16.02 7.49
CA ILE A 116 3.19 17.11 7.27
C ILE A 116 2.68 17.94 6.08
N ARG A 117 2.32 19.21 6.27
CA ARG A 117 1.99 20.10 5.14
C ARG A 117 3.27 20.71 4.55
N GLY A 118 3.23 21.06 3.26
CA GLY A 118 4.22 21.98 2.66
C GLY A 118 5.54 21.36 2.17
N ARG A 119 5.64 20.04 2.00
CA ARG A 119 6.79 19.41 1.32
C ARG A 119 6.38 18.85 -0.04
N ASN A 120 7.30 18.94 -1.01
CA ASN A 120 7.25 18.17 -2.25
C ASN A 120 7.38 16.69 -1.91
N PHE A 121 6.25 16.05 -1.60
CA PHE A 121 6.21 14.63 -1.36
C PHE A 121 6.52 13.87 -2.65
N ALA A 122 7.37 12.86 -2.55
CA ALA A 122 7.65 11.97 -3.67
C ALA A 122 6.41 11.13 -4.01
N GLY A 123 6.32 10.71 -5.27
CA GLY A 123 5.27 9.81 -5.76
C GLY A 123 4.20 10.50 -6.60
N ARG A 124 3.47 9.70 -7.39
CA ARG A 124 2.42 10.19 -8.31
C ARG A 124 1.19 10.73 -7.56
N TYR A 125 0.82 10.06 -6.48
CA TYR A 125 -0.39 10.36 -5.71
C TYR A 125 -0.21 11.45 -4.65
N SER A 126 1.00 11.98 -4.51
CA SER A 126 1.35 12.90 -3.43
C SER A 126 0.93 14.35 -3.68
N LYS A 127 0.77 14.72 -4.96
CA LYS A 127 0.40 16.07 -5.42
C LYS A 127 -1.07 16.23 -5.75
N GLN A 128 -1.81 15.13 -5.74
CA GLN A 128 -3.24 15.14 -6.04
C GLN A 128 -3.97 15.64 -4.78
N SER A 129 -4.29 16.94 -4.76
CA SER A 129 -5.29 17.46 -3.84
C SER A 129 -6.64 16.95 -4.30
N LEU A 130 -7.42 16.32 -3.42
CA LEU A 130 -8.86 16.24 -3.66
C LEU A 130 -9.34 17.68 -3.84
N LEU A 131 -9.81 18.02 -5.04
CA LEU A 131 -10.25 19.37 -5.40
C LEU A 131 -11.33 19.90 -4.44
N GLU A 132 -12.01 19.01 -3.72
CA GLU A 132 -13.13 19.30 -2.84
C GLU A 132 -12.79 19.25 -1.35
N THR A 133 -11.63 18.69 -0.96
CA THR A 133 -11.21 18.62 0.45
C THR A 133 -9.72 19.00 0.59
N PRO A 134 -9.40 20.30 0.73
CA PRO A 134 -8.01 20.81 0.77
C PRO A 134 -7.19 20.36 1.99
N HIS A 135 -7.68 19.38 2.76
CA HIS A 135 -7.12 18.95 4.03
C HIS A 135 -6.79 17.46 4.09
N ILE A 136 -7.08 16.69 3.04
CA ILE A 136 -6.77 15.26 2.97
C ILE A 136 -5.70 15.08 1.89
N PRO A 137 -4.41 15.04 2.28
CA PRO A 137 -3.36 14.72 1.34
C PRO A 137 -3.45 13.24 0.95
N GLY A 138 -3.21 12.94 -0.33
CA GLY A 138 -3.14 11.57 -0.85
C GLY A 138 -2.00 10.76 -0.23
N VAL A 139 -1.59 9.66 -0.85
CA VAL A 139 -0.49 8.83 -0.34
C VAL A 139 0.88 9.32 -0.84
N ARG A 140 1.91 9.18 0.00
CA ARG A 140 3.30 9.51 -0.31
C ARG A 140 4.11 8.26 -0.64
N LEU A 141 4.94 8.32 -1.68
CA LEU A 141 5.92 7.27 -1.96
C LEU A 141 6.99 7.25 -0.86
N LEU A 142 7.14 6.10 -0.22
CA LEU A 142 8.21 5.84 0.74
C LEU A 142 9.46 5.31 0.04
N ASP A 143 9.27 4.29 -0.82
CA ASP A 143 10.36 3.59 -1.49
C ASP A 143 9.86 2.83 -2.72
N ASN A 144 10.79 2.43 -3.58
CA ASN A 144 10.53 1.51 -4.67
C ASN A 144 11.64 0.46 -4.81
N LEU A 145 11.28 -0.73 -5.27
CA LEU A 145 12.16 -1.87 -5.40
C LEU A 145 12.02 -2.50 -6.80
N PRO A 146 13.10 -2.63 -7.60
CA PRO A 146 13.00 -3.23 -8.92
C PRO A 146 12.47 -4.67 -8.87
N LEU A 147 11.57 -5.03 -9.80
CA LEU A 147 10.95 -6.36 -9.84
C LEU A 147 11.97 -7.47 -10.07
N ILE A 148 13.03 -7.18 -10.83
CA ILE A 148 14.14 -8.12 -11.01
C ILE A 148 14.84 -8.47 -9.69
N VAL A 149 14.94 -7.52 -8.76
CA VAL A 149 15.49 -7.79 -7.43
C VAL A 149 14.54 -8.68 -6.64
N ILE A 150 13.23 -8.40 -6.69
CA ILE A 150 12.19 -9.19 -6.00
C ILE A 150 12.19 -10.65 -6.47
N SER A 151 12.40 -10.92 -7.76
CA SER A 151 12.48 -12.29 -8.28
C SER A 151 13.64 -13.11 -7.71
N GLY A 152 14.68 -12.45 -7.20
CA GLY A 152 15.85 -13.09 -6.59
C GLY A 152 15.84 -13.11 -5.06
N MET A 153 14.84 -12.49 -4.41
CA MET A 153 14.73 -12.44 -2.96
C MET A 153 14.14 -13.74 -2.40
N ASP A 154 14.66 -14.19 -1.26
CA ASP A 154 13.97 -15.19 -0.45
C ASP A 154 12.95 -14.54 0.51
N ASP A 155 12.20 -15.36 1.26
CA ASP A 155 11.19 -14.85 2.21
C ASP A 155 11.80 -13.94 3.29
N LYS A 156 13.04 -14.21 3.72
CA LYS A 156 13.72 -13.44 4.77
C LYS A 156 14.17 -12.09 4.24
N ASP A 157 14.63 -12.03 3.00
CA ASP A 157 14.98 -10.77 2.32
C ASP A 157 13.74 -9.88 2.16
N MET A 158 12.60 -10.46 1.74
CA MET A 158 11.33 -9.73 1.60
C MET A 158 10.82 -9.22 2.94
N GLU A 159 10.88 -10.04 3.99
CA GLU A 159 10.54 -9.63 5.36
C GLU A 159 11.45 -8.49 5.84
N GLY A 160 12.76 -8.62 5.65
CA GLY A 160 13.73 -7.59 6.01
C GLY A 160 13.49 -6.27 5.27
N TYR A 161 13.15 -6.32 3.98
CA TYR A 161 12.76 -5.15 3.21
C TYR A 161 11.51 -4.48 3.79
N MET A 162 10.45 -5.24 4.08
CA MET A 162 9.21 -4.71 4.64
C MET A 162 9.35 -4.15 6.05
N GLU A 163 10.21 -4.74 6.88
CA GLU A 163 10.61 -4.14 8.16
C GLU A 163 11.30 -2.78 7.98
N ASN A 164 12.15 -2.65 6.96
CA ASN A 164 12.83 -1.38 6.69
C ASN A 164 11.85 -0.29 6.24
N ILE A 165 10.80 -0.64 5.49
CA ILE A 165 9.70 0.26 5.14
C ILE A 165 8.95 0.74 6.39
N ASP A 166 8.62 -0.16 7.32
CA ASP A 166 7.95 0.19 8.58
C ASP A 166 8.83 1.13 9.43
N LYS A 167 10.12 0.78 9.61
CA LYS A 167 11.11 1.62 10.31
C LYS A 167 11.33 2.98 9.63
N LEU A 168 11.23 3.05 8.30
CA LEU A 168 11.31 4.32 7.57
C LEU A 168 10.11 5.21 7.92
N MET A 169 8.91 4.65 7.98
CA MET A 169 7.71 5.39 8.37
C MET A 169 7.83 5.92 9.81
N ASP A 170 8.32 5.10 10.75
CA ASP A 170 8.58 5.56 12.12
C ASP A 170 9.54 6.75 12.18
N ARG A 171 10.64 6.70 11.43
CA ARG A 171 11.60 7.80 11.37
C ARG A 171 10.97 9.07 10.81
N LEU A 172 10.15 8.94 9.77
CA LEU A 172 9.42 10.06 9.18
C LEU A 172 8.41 10.66 10.16
N MET A 173 7.66 9.83 10.88
CA MET A 173 6.70 10.26 11.89
C MET A 173 7.37 10.92 13.11
N ASN A 174 8.48 10.37 13.58
CA ASN A 174 9.23 10.97 14.69
C ASN A 174 9.84 12.31 14.29
N LYS A 175 10.37 12.41 13.06
CA LYS A 175 10.83 13.68 12.49
C LYS A 175 9.68 14.69 12.40
N ALA A 176 8.51 14.27 11.90
CA ALA A 176 7.31 15.10 11.83
C ALA A 176 6.93 15.66 13.19
N LYS A 177 6.85 14.82 14.23
CA LYS A 177 6.50 15.23 15.60
C LYS A 177 7.52 16.16 16.24
N LYS A 178 8.78 16.06 15.82
CA LYS A 178 9.85 16.96 16.28
C LYS A 178 9.73 18.33 15.62
N GLU A 179 9.43 18.37 14.32
CA GLU A 179 9.24 19.59 13.53
C GLU A 179 7.89 20.28 13.83
N HIS A 180 6.87 19.50 14.19
CA HIS A 180 5.48 19.91 14.39
C HIS A 180 4.93 19.32 15.70
N PRO A 181 5.23 19.94 16.87
CA PRO A 181 4.80 19.44 18.18
C PRO A 181 3.29 19.27 18.33
N GLU A 182 2.48 20.03 17.60
CA GLU A 182 1.02 19.88 17.52
C GLU A 182 0.59 18.48 17.06
N LEU A 183 1.46 17.78 16.31
CA LEU A 183 1.22 16.41 15.85
C LEU A 183 1.36 15.36 16.95
N ARG A 184 1.88 15.73 18.14
CA ARG A 184 1.96 14.81 19.29
C ARG A 184 0.57 14.37 19.76
N HIS A 185 -0.47 15.17 19.52
CA HIS A 185 -1.86 14.84 19.87
C HIS A 185 -2.54 13.90 18.87
N TYR A 186 -1.97 13.65 17.70
CA TYR A 186 -2.41 12.58 16.78
C TYR A 186 -2.00 11.18 17.25
N GLY A 187 -1.72 11.03 18.55
CA GLY A 187 -1.28 9.81 19.23
C GLY A 187 -2.27 8.65 19.15
N HIS A 188 -3.50 8.83 18.64
CA HIS A 188 -4.41 7.71 18.40
C HIS A 188 -3.86 6.71 17.38
N ILE A 189 -3.15 7.20 16.35
CA ILE A 189 -2.49 6.37 15.33
C ILE A 189 -1.28 5.64 15.94
N GLU A 190 -0.47 6.34 16.75
CA GLU A 190 0.68 5.74 17.44
C GLU A 190 0.26 4.72 18.50
N SER A 191 -0.78 5.01 19.28
CA SER A 191 -1.33 4.09 20.28
C SER A 191 -1.90 2.83 19.62
N ARG A 192 -2.40 2.96 18.39
CA ARG A 192 -2.88 1.83 17.59
C ARG A 192 -1.71 0.97 17.11
N TRP A 193 -0.69 1.57 16.52
CA TRP A 193 0.51 0.89 16.03
C TRP A 193 1.30 0.19 17.16
N LYS A 194 1.54 0.87 18.29
CA LYS A 194 2.20 0.27 19.47
C LYS A 194 1.48 -0.96 20.02
N ARG A 195 0.14 -0.97 20.03
CA ARG A 195 -0.66 -2.13 20.47
C ARG A 195 -0.53 -3.32 19.52
N LEU A 196 -0.38 -3.09 18.23
CA LEU A 196 -0.21 -4.12 17.21
C LEU A 196 1.19 -4.75 17.25
N ASN A 197 2.25 -3.94 17.34
CA ASN A 197 3.60 -4.46 17.50
C ASN A 197 3.75 -5.28 18.80
N ALA A 198 3.17 -4.78 19.91
CA ALA A 198 3.13 -5.55 21.15
C ALA A 198 2.35 -6.87 21.05
N ARG A 199 1.34 -6.97 20.17
CA ARG A 199 0.62 -8.22 19.90
C ARG A 199 1.47 -9.16 19.04
N ARG A 200 2.12 -8.65 18.00
CA ARG A 200 2.98 -9.43 17.11
C ARG A 200 4.16 -10.03 17.85
N GLU A 201 4.82 -9.26 18.72
CA GLU A 201 5.89 -9.77 19.58
C GLU A 201 5.42 -10.95 20.45
N ARG A 202 4.18 -10.92 20.94
CA ARG A 202 3.60 -12.04 21.70
C ARG A 202 3.33 -13.25 20.80
N GLU A 203 2.82 -13.06 19.60
CA GLU A 203 2.55 -14.15 18.65
C GLU A 203 3.85 -14.82 18.18
N VAL A 204 4.91 -14.05 17.92
CA VAL A 204 6.25 -14.58 17.61
C VAL A 204 6.80 -15.37 18.79
N LYS A 205 6.75 -14.82 20.02
CA LYS A 205 7.18 -15.53 21.24
C LYS A 205 6.38 -16.82 21.47
N ARG A 206 5.09 -16.83 21.16
CA ARG A 206 4.22 -18.00 21.30
C ARG A 206 4.52 -19.08 20.25
N LYS A 207 4.91 -18.71 19.03
CA LYS A 207 5.30 -19.68 17.99
C LYS A 207 6.70 -20.27 18.21
N ALA A 208 7.55 -19.58 18.97
CA ALA A 208 8.91 -20.01 19.29
C ALA A 208 9.02 -20.89 20.56
N ALA A 209 7.92 -21.06 21.31
CA ALA A 209 7.83 -21.87 22.52
C ALA A 209 7.02 -23.14 22.26
#